data_AF-A0A126QL13-F1
#
_entry.id   AF-A0A126QL13-F1
#
_cell.length_a   1.000
_cell.length_b   1.000
_cell.length_c   1.000
_cell.angle_alpha   90.00
_cell.angle_beta   90.00
_cell.angle_gamma   90.00
#
_symmetry.space_group_name_H-M   'P 1'
#
loop_
_entity.id
_entity.type
_entity.pdbx_description
1 polymer ?
#
loop_
_entity_poly.entity_id
_entity_poly.type
_entity_poly.pdbx_seq_one_letter_code
_entity_poly.pdbx_strand_id
1 'polypeptide(L)'
;MRNATLPAVLIAAAVLLGGCSKPWTHPDYSGSLADQKFKEDSLTCEVQAGEAFPLEKQKQSKRFLMCMSDLGWSYHPEGQGFTFRTKPR
;
A
#
# COMPACT_ATOMS: atom_id res chain seq x y z
N MET A 1 32.63 38.95 6.57
CA MET A 1 31.35 38.45 6.03
C MET A 1 31.63 37.19 5.21
N ARG A 2 31.08 36.03 5.61
CA ARG A 2 30.58 34.95 4.74
C ARG A 2 30.24 33.75 5.63
N ASN A 3 28.97 33.70 6.03
CA ASN A 3 28.36 32.60 6.76
C ASN A 3 28.32 31.37 5.84
N ALA A 4 29.05 30.32 6.21
CA ALA A 4 28.98 29.01 5.56
C ALA A 4 27.90 28.17 6.25
N THR A 5 26.63 28.43 5.95
CA THR A 5 25.49 27.65 6.48
C THR A 5 24.48 27.37 5.38
N LEU A 6 24.89 26.66 4.31
CA LEU A 6 23.99 26.28 3.22
C LEU A 6 24.40 24.95 2.54
N PRO A 7 24.36 23.80 3.24
CA PRO A 7 24.03 22.57 2.51
C PRO A 7 23.00 21.66 3.19
N ALA A 8 22.52 22.01 4.39
CA ALA A 8 21.62 21.13 5.16
C ALA A 8 20.16 21.13 4.66
N VAL A 9 19.73 22.14 3.91
CA VAL A 9 18.32 22.29 3.49
C VAL A 9 17.96 21.38 2.31
N LEU A 10 18.92 20.99 1.47
CA LEU A 10 18.65 20.19 0.27
C LEU A 10 18.40 18.70 0.55
N ILE A 11 18.85 18.17 1.69
CA ILE A 11 18.71 16.74 2.02
C ILE A 11 17.33 16.45 2.66
N ALA A 12 16.72 17.42 3.35
CA ALA A 12 15.41 17.25 3.98
C ALA A 12 14.25 17.11 2.97
N ALA A 13 14.38 17.68 1.77
CA ALA A 13 13.35 17.58 0.72
C ALA A 13 13.30 16.21 0.03
N ALA A 14 14.39 15.43 0.05
CA ALA A 14 14.42 14.11 -0.57
C ALA A 14 13.68 13.04 0.27
N VAL A 15 13.55 13.25 1.58
CA VAL A 15 12.86 12.31 2.49
C VAL A 15 11.33 12.49 2.45
N LEU A 16 10.84 13.67 2.03
CA LEU A 16 9.40 13.92 1.88
C LEU A 16 8.82 13.42 0.56
N LEU A 17 9.66 12.93 -0.36
CA LEU A 17 9.26 12.10 -1.50
C LEU A 17 9.11 10.62 -1.09
N GLY A 18 8.89 10.34 0.19
CA GLY A 18 8.28 9.11 0.67
C GLY A 18 6.92 8.98 0.01
N GLY A 19 6.92 8.45 -1.22
CA GLY A 19 5.72 8.15 -1.98
C GLY A 19 4.81 7.37 -1.06
N CYS A 20 3.55 7.82 -0.95
CA CYS A 20 2.52 7.14 -0.19
C CYS A 20 2.49 5.68 -0.65
N SER A 21 3.21 4.84 0.08
CA SER A 21 3.48 3.48 -0.33
C SER A 21 2.16 2.75 -0.08
N LYS A 22 1.44 2.47 -1.16
CA LYS A 22 0.15 1.78 -1.03
C LYS A 22 0.44 0.42 -0.40
N PRO A 23 -0.20 0.09 0.73
CA PRO A 23 0.06 -1.16 1.42
C PRO A 23 -0.54 -2.36 0.68
N TRP A 24 -1.23 -2.13 -0.43
CA TRP A 24 -1.85 -3.15 -1.26
C TRP A 24 -1.46 -2.95 -2.71
N THR A 25 -1.12 -4.06 -3.37
CA THR A 25 -0.72 -4.08 -4.77
C THR A 25 -1.37 -5.28 -5.45
N HIS A 26 -1.66 -5.14 -6.74
CA HIS A 26 -2.21 -6.22 -7.56
C HIS A 26 -1.36 -6.36 -8.83
N PRO A 27 -1.01 -7.58 -9.26
CA PRO A 27 -0.16 -7.77 -10.45
C PRO A 27 -0.83 -7.25 -11.73
N ASP A 28 -2.15 -7.35 -11.81
CA ASP A 28 -2.91 -7.03 -13.04
C ASP A 28 -3.47 -5.60 -13.09
N TYR A 29 -3.44 -4.86 -11.97
CA TYR A 29 -4.01 -3.52 -11.90
C TYR A 29 -2.95 -2.48 -11.52
N SER A 30 -3.07 -1.28 -12.09
CA SER A 30 -2.19 -0.15 -11.74
C SER A 30 -2.95 1.18 -11.79
N GLY A 31 -2.38 2.22 -11.20
CA GLY A 31 -2.94 3.58 -11.23
C GLY A 31 -4.35 3.66 -10.63
N SER A 32 -5.22 4.44 -11.28
CA SER A 32 -6.61 4.65 -10.84
C SER A 32 -7.48 3.40 -10.92
N LEU A 33 -7.19 2.49 -11.87
CA LEU A 33 -7.90 1.22 -11.97
C LEU A 33 -7.62 0.34 -10.75
N ALA A 34 -6.36 0.28 -10.29
CA ALA A 34 -6.04 -0.41 -9.05
C ALA A 34 -6.78 0.20 -7.85
N ASP A 35 -6.90 1.52 -7.77
CA ASP A 35 -7.62 2.16 -6.67
C ASP A 35 -9.12 1.86 -6.69
N GLN A 36 -9.72 1.85 -7.87
CA GLN A 36 -11.13 1.48 -8.04
C GLN A 36 -11.36 0.02 -7.64
N LYS A 37 -10.51 -0.89 -8.15
CA LYS A 37 -10.63 -2.32 -7.86
C LYS A 37 -10.36 -2.64 -6.40
N PHE A 38 -9.34 -2.02 -5.81
CA PHE A 38 -9.06 -2.17 -4.39
C PHE A 38 -10.28 -1.82 -3.55
N LYS A 39 -10.95 -0.70 -3.86
CA LYS A 39 -12.16 -0.26 -3.13
C LYS A 39 -13.32 -1.23 -3.28
N GLU A 40 -13.56 -1.75 -4.49
CA GLU A 40 -14.61 -2.73 -4.77
C GLU A 40 -14.37 -4.04 -4.01
N ASP A 41 -13.15 -4.56 -4.10
CA ASP A 41 -12.72 -5.82 -3.48
C ASP A 41 -12.69 -5.70 -1.96
N SER A 42 -12.17 -4.60 -1.42
CA SER A 42 -12.09 -4.38 0.03
C SER A 42 -13.47 -4.33 0.67
N LEU A 43 -14.43 -3.64 0.05
CA LEU A 43 -15.81 -3.59 0.54
C LEU A 43 -16.45 -4.98 0.57
N THR A 44 -16.23 -5.76 -0.49
CA THR A 44 -16.74 -7.13 -0.57
C THR A 44 -16.14 -8.00 0.54
N CYS A 45 -14.84 -7.91 0.75
CA CYS A 45 -14.14 -8.66 1.79
C CYS A 45 -14.52 -8.22 3.22
N GLU A 46 -14.77 -6.93 3.44
CA GLU A 46 -15.25 -6.40 4.73
C GLU A 46 -16.62 -6.94 5.09
N VAL A 47 -17.56 -6.95 4.13
CA VAL A 47 -18.91 -7.52 4.33
C VAL A 47 -18.81 -9.01 4.66
N GLN A 48 -18.07 -9.80 3.87
CA GLN A 48 -17.90 -11.23 4.14
C GLN A 48 -17.27 -11.51 5.51
N ALA A 49 -16.26 -10.73 5.89
CA ALA A 49 -15.62 -10.84 7.19
C ALA A 49 -16.59 -10.49 8.33
N GLY A 50 -17.38 -9.43 8.16
CA GLY A 50 -18.40 -8.98 9.10
C GLY A 50 -19.53 -10.00 9.28
N GLU A 51 -20.01 -10.60 8.19
CA GLU A 51 -21.06 -11.63 8.23
C GLU A 51 -20.57 -12.92 8.90
N ALA A 52 -19.34 -13.34 8.61
CA ALA A 52 -18.76 -14.54 9.21
C ALA A 52 -18.45 -14.38 10.71
N PHE A 53 -18.04 -13.17 11.13
CA PHE A 53 -17.56 -12.90 12.48
C PHE A 53 -18.08 -11.57 13.04
N PRO A 54 -19.39 -11.40 13.31
CA PRO A 54 -20.02 -10.09 13.56
C PRO A 54 -19.41 -9.27 14.71
N LEU A 55 -18.94 -9.92 15.77
CA LEU A 55 -18.41 -9.25 16.97
C LEU A 55 -16.90 -9.44 17.15
N GLU A 56 -16.26 -10.33 16.39
CA GLU A 56 -14.87 -10.73 16.62
C GLU A 56 -13.92 -10.00 15.66
N LYS A 57 -13.57 -8.75 15.98
CA LYS A 57 -12.71 -7.90 15.13
C LYS A 57 -11.40 -8.55 14.68
N GLN A 58 -10.75 -9.32 15.55
CA GLN A 58 -9.52 -10.03 15.19
C GLN A 58 -9.75 -11.09 14.10
N LYS A 59 -10.87 -11.83 14.18
CA LYS A 59 -11.24 -12.80 13.16
C LYS A 59 -11.73 -12.13 11.88
N GLN A 60 -12.42 -11.00 11.98
CA GLN A 60 -12.77 -10.16 10.82
C GLN A 60 -11.51 -9.74 10.06
N SER A 61 -10.52 -9.17 10.75
CA SER A 61 -9.26 -8.74 10.12
C SER A 61 -8.54 -9.89 9.43
N LYS A 62 -8.45 -11.05 10.09
CA LYS A 62 -7.85 -12.25 9.47
C LYS A 62 -8.60 -12.68 8.22
N ARG A 63 -9.95 -12.72 8.28
CA ARG A 63 -10.78 -13.13 7.15
C ARG A 63 -10.69 -12.14 5.99
N PHE A 64 -10.63 -10.85 6.28
CA PHE A 64 -10.41 -9.79 5.29
C PHE A 64 -9.08 -9.98 4.57
N LEU A 65 -7.97 -10.16 5.30
CA LEU A 65 -6.64 -10.37 4.70
C LEU A 65 -6.61 -11.61 3.79
N MET A 66 -7.24 -12.70 4.22
CA MET A 66 -7.36 -13.91 3.40
C MET A 66 -8.17 -13.64 2.12
N CYS A 67 -9.33 -12.99 2.24
CA CYS A 67 -10.18 -12.65 1.10
C CYS A 67 -9.44 -11.77 0.08
N MET A 68 -8.75 -10.72 0.54
CA MET A 68 -7.95 -9.87 -0.33
C MET A 68 -6.83 -10.64 -1.03
N SER A 69 -6.15 -11.54 -0.31
CA SER A 69 -5.12 -12.41 -0.89
C SER A 69 -5.69 -13.39 -1.92
N ASP A 70 -6.88 -13.95 -1.68
CA ASP A 70 -7.58 -14.85 -2.61
C ASP A 70 -7.97 -14.11 -3.90
N LEU A 71 -8.24 -12.80 -3.81
CA LEU A 71 -8.49 -11.91 -4.94
C LEU A 71 -7.20 -11.43 -5.64
N GLY A 72 -6.01 -11.89 -5.21
CA GLY A 72 -4.73 -11.55 -5.85
C GLY A 72 -4.04 -10.30 -5.30
N TRP A 73 -4.58 -9.67 -4.25
CA TRP A 73 -3.95 -8.53 -3.60
C TRP A 73 -2.82 -8.96 -2.67
N SER A 74 -1.65 -8.34 -2.86
CA SER A 74 -0.48 -8.53 -2.00
C SER A 74 -0.38 -7.39 -0.99
N TYR A 75 -0.35 -7.75 0.30
CA TYR A 75 -0.20 -6.82 1.41
C TYR A 75 1.27 -6.52 1.71
N HIS A 76 1.61 -5.24 1.77
CA HIS A 76 2.94 -4.71 2.09
C HIS A 76 2.78 -3.74 3.26
N PRO A 77 3.02 -4.16 4.52
CA PRO A 77 2.81 -3.29 5.69
C PRO A 77 3.70 -2.04 5.70
N GLU A 78 4.90 -2.14 5.11
CA GLU A 78 5.84 -1.02 4.91
C GLU A 78 5.61 -0.30 3.55
N GLY A 79 4.65 -0.79 2.78
CA GLY A 79 4.38 -0.44 1.38
C GLY A 79 5.46 -0.92 0.40
N GLN A 80 5.18 -0.80 -0.91
CA GLN A 80 5.92 -1.53 -1.96
C GLN A 80 7.42 -1.17 -2.10
N GLY A 81 7.88 -0.06 -1.50
CA GLY A 81 9.20 0.50 -1.75
C GLY A 81 9.43 0.85 -3.24
N PHE A 82 10.57 1.45 -3.57
CA PHE A 82 10.94 1.70 -4.96
C PHE A 82 11.46 0.41 -5.61
N THR A 83 10.68 -0.21 -6.49
CA THR A 83 11.18 -1.30 -7.34
C THR A 83 11.93 -0.70 -8.53
N PHE A 84 13.27 -0.62 -8.43
CA PHE A 84 14.11 -0.34 -9.60
C PHE A 84 14.01 -1.54 -10.56
N ARG A 85 13.11 -1.48 -11.55
CA ARG A 85 13.16 -2.40 -12.70
C ARG A 85 14.40 -2.04 -13.52
N THR A 86 15.56 -2.59 -13.15
CA THR A 86 16.71 -2.59 -14.04
C THR A 86 16.37 -3.53 -15.20
N LYS A 87 16.14 -2.97 -16.40
CA LYS A 87 16.11 -3.79 -17.62
C LYS A 87 17.42 -4.59 -17.69
N PRO A 88 17.39 -5.90 -17.99
CA PRO A 88 18.61 -6.62 -18.29
C PRO A 88 19.24 -6.01 -19.55
N ARG A 89 20.56 -5.85 -19.49
CA ARG A 89 21.40 -5.21 -20.50
C ARG A 89 21.61 -6.15 -21.69
#